data_AF-A0ABD5RY36-F1
#
_entry.id   AF-A0ABD5RY36-F1
#
_cell.length_a   1.000
_cell.length_b   1.000
_cell.length_c   1.000
_cell.angle_alpha   90.00
_cell.angle_beta   90.00
_cell.angle_gamma   90.00
#
_symmetry.space_group_name_H-M   'P 1'
#
loop_
_entity.id
_entity.type
_entity.pdbx_description
1 polymer ?
#
loop_
_entity_poly.entity_id
_entity_poly.type
_entity_poly.pdbx_seq_one_letter_code
_entity_poly.pdbx_strand_id
1 'polypeptide(L)'
;MNRGNSQRPTGGSAAAVTIDDGTSTDADERSELSKDDLFHVLQSGRRRLVLSFLRGATGPVDMREIAERLAAWENEKPLDDITSEERQRAYIALYQSHLPKLDEMGAVEYEQSRGVVTRLPVADQFNPYLDVDAHPQEEAAAVPAGTSVSVSPVAGFSTVIRSRSAAASRSPPT
;
A
#
# COMPACT_ATOMS: atom_id res chain seq x y z
N MET A 1 61.40 -19.57 39.63
CA MET A 1 60.72 -18.47 38.90
C MET A 1 59.49 -18.07 39.71
N ASN A 2 59.58 -17.00 40.51
CA ASN A 2 59.03 -15.66 40.26
C ASN A 2 57.50 -15.60 40.47
N ARG A 3 57.06 -15.27 41.70
CA ARG A 3 56.52 -13.96 42.18
C ARG A 3 55.12 -13.64 41.66
N GLY A 4 54.25 -13.28 42.61
CA GLY A 4 52.83 -13.09 42.44
C GLY A 4 52.44 -11.83 41.67
N ASN A 5 51.12 -11.71 41.47
CA ASN A 5 50.50 -10.46 41.08
C ASN A 5 49.18 -10.30 41.84
N SER A 6 49.22 -9.40 42.83
CA SER A 6 48.06 -8.75 43.40
C SER A 6 47.54 -7.73 42.40
N GLN A 7 46.24 -7.70 42.12
CA GLN A 7 45.48 -6.43 42.07
C GLN A 7 43.98 -6.67 41.92
N ARG A 8 43.23 -6.10 42.87
CA ARG A 8 41.83 -5.70 42.68
C ARG A 8 41.80 -4.50 41.73
N PRO A 9 40.79 -4.41 40.85
CA PRO A 9 40.18 -3.14 40.53
C PRO A 9 38.83 -3.00 41.25
N THR A 10 38.72 -1.90 41.98
CA THR A 10 37.49 -1.27 42.48
C THR A 10 36.76 -0.59 41.32
N GLY A 11 35.42 -0.64 41.29
CA GLY A 11 34.64 0.40 40.61
C GLY A 11 33.37 -0.08 39.91
N GLY A 12 32.22 0.27 40.51
CA GLY A 12 31.03 0.77 39.83
C GLY A 12 30.30 -0.14 38.83
N SER A 13 29.18 -0.72 39.26
CA SER A 13 28.09 -1.09 38.36
C SER A 13 26.79 -1.01 39.17
N ALA A 14 26.12 0.14 39.10
CA ALA A 14 25.03 0.45 38.16
C ALA A 14 23.68 0.00 38.74
N ALA A 15 22.82 1.00 38.92
CA ALA A 15 21.51 0.92 39.53
C ALA A 15 20.64 -0.17 38.89
N ALA A 16 20.06 -1.02 39.72
CA ALA A 16 18.90 -1.81 39.33
C ALA A 16 17.69 -0.85 39.27
N VAL A 17 17.40 -0.36 38.07
CA VAL A 17 16.08 0.21 37.76
C VAL A 17 15.18 -1.00 37.51
N THR A 18 14.41 -1.36 38.52
CA THR A 18 13.26 -2.25 38.35
C THR A 18 12.16 -1.41 37.74
N ILE A 19 11.93 -1.54 36.44
CA ILE A 19 10.69 -1.07 35.83
C ILE A 19 9.68 -2.19 36.08
N ASP A 20 8.81 -1.94 37.05
CA ASP A 20 7.61 -2.71 37.32
C ASP A 20 6.64 -2.45 36.17
N ASP A 21 6.61 -3.38 35.20
CA ASP A 21 5.64 -3.43 34.12
C ASP A 21 4.31 -3.98 34.66
N GLY A 22 3.58 -3.09 35.31
CA GLY A 22 2.24 -3.34 35.82
C GLY A 22 1.19 -2.66 34.95
N THR A 23 0.93 -3.18 33.74
CA THR A 23 -0.37 -2.93 33.09
C THR A 23 -1.14 -4.23 33.02
N SER A 24 -1.96 -4.41 34.06
CA SER A 24 -2.97 -5.47 34.13
C SER A 24 -4.01 -5.26 33.04
N THR A 25 -4.17 -6.32 32.25
CA THR A 25 -5.27 -6.64 31.34
C THR A 25 -6.65 -6.23 31.85
N ASP A 26 -7.30 -5.30 31.15
CA ASP A 26 -8.75 -5.18 31.12
C ASP A 26 -9.26 -5.88 29.86
N ALA A 27 -9.97 -6.98 30.06
CA ALA A 27 -10.54 -7.84 29.04
C ALA A 27 -12.03 -7.51 28.85
N ASP A 28 -12.35 -6.47 28.06
CA ASP A 28 -13.60 -6.37 27.29
C ASP A 28 -13.64 -5.14 26.34
N GLU A 29 -12.58 -4.85 25.57
CA GLU A 29 -12.65 -3.86 24.48
C GLU A 29 -11.85 -4.39 23.29
N ARG A 30 -12.29 -4.13 22.05
CA ARG A 30 -11.48 -4.36 20.85
C ARG A 30 -10.20 -3.58 21.03
N SER A 31 -9.12 -4.26 21.43
CA SER A 31 -7.91 -3.65 21.98
C SER A 31 -7.49 -2.45 21.13
N GLU A 32 -7.69 -1.25 21.67
CA GLU A 32 -7.19 -0.04 21.04
C GLU A 32 -5.67 -0.11 21.06
N LEU A 33 -5.06 -0.01 19.88
CA LEU A 33 -3.62 0.00 19.75
C LEU A 33 -3.09 1.30 20.35
N SER A 34 -1.97 1.20 21.08
CA SER A 34 -1.24 2.39 21.50
C SER A 34 -0.86 3.22 20.28
N LYS A 35 -0.76 4.55 20.44
CA LYS A 35 -0.24 5.42 19.39
C LYS A 35 1.15 4.98 18.94
N ASP A 36 2.00 4.55 19.87
CA ASP A 36 3.35 4.11 19.54
C ASP A 36 3.32 2.86 18.63
N ASP A 37 2.42 1.91 18.90
CA ASP A 37 2.24 0.72 18.07
C ASP A 37 1.66 1.06 16.69
N LEU A 38 0.66 1.95 16.64
CA LEU A 38 0.10 2.46 15.40
C LEU A 38 1.20 3.08 14.53
N PHE A 39 1.99 4.00 15.09
CA PHE A 39 3.07 4.65 14.35
C PHE A 39 4.20 3.69 14.00
N HIS A 40 4.52 2.73 14.87
CA HIS A 40 5.48 1.67 14.54
C HIS A 40 5.05 0.90 13.28
N VAL A 41 3.77 0.55 13.16
CA VAL A 41 3.26 -0.09 11.93
C VAL A 41 3.34 0.89 10.75
N LEU A 42 2.92 2.14 10.92
CA LEU A 42 2.84 3.11 9.83
C LEU A 42 4.19 3.60 9.30
N GLN A 43 5.30 3.42 10.04
CA GLN A 43 6.66 3.75 9.57
C GLN A 43 7.03 3.06 8.24
N SER A 44 6.43 1.92 7.91
CA SER A 44 6.68 1.24 6.65
C SER A 44 5.70 1.71 5.57
N GLY A 45 6.24 2.26 4.47
CA GLY A 45 5.45 2.57 3.26
C GLY A 45 4.64 1.38 2.75
N ARG A 46 5.25 0.19 2.69
CA ARG A 46 4.56 -1.03 2.25
C ARG A 46 3.39 -1.42 3.15
N ARG A 47 3.51 -1.32 4.48
CA ARG A 47 2.37 -1.59 5.38
C ARG A 47 1.25 -0.57 5.21
N ARG A 48 1.58 0.70 4.98
CA ARG A 48 0.58 1.72 4.62
C ARG A 48 -0.14 1.37 3.33
N LEU A 49 0.59 1.01 2.27
CA LEU A 49 -0.01 0.58 1.00
C LEU A 49 -0.93 -0.63 1.16
N VAL A 50 -0.53 -1.64 1.95
CA VAL A 50 -1.38 -2.81 2.23
C VAL A 50 -2.67 -2.40 2.95
N LEU A 51 -2.57 -1.59 4.00
CA LEU A 51 -3.75 -1.14 4.76
C LEU A 51 -4.68 -0.27 3.91
N SER A 52 -4.12 0.57 3.03
CA SER A 52 -4.88 1.37 2.07
C SER A 52 -5.58 0.50 1.03
N PHE A 53 -4.88 -0.51 0.49
CA PHE A 53 -5.48 -1.48 -0.43
C PHE A 53 -6.66 -2.22 0.20
N LEU A 54 -6.46 -2.74 1.43
CA LEU A 54 -7.47 -3.53 2.12
C LEU A 54 -8.66 -2.70 2.62
N ARG A 55 -8.58 -1.36 2.65
CA ARG A 55 -9.68 -0.50 3.11
C ARG A 55 -10.96 -0.70 2.30
N GLY A 56 -10.84 -0.97 1.00
CA GLY A 56 -11.99 -1.23 0.12
C GLY A 56 -12.41 -2.70 0.03
N ALA A 57 -11.68 -3.63 0.67
CA ALA A 57 -11.94 -5.06 0.58
C ALA A 57 -13.11 -5.45 1.49
N THR A 58 -14.09 -6.16 0.94
CA THR A 58 -15.28 -6.66 1.68
C THR A 58 -15.14 -8.11 2.12
N GLY A 59 -14.00 -8.75 1.82
CA GLY A 59 -13.74 -10.14 2.14
C GLY A 59 -12.27 -10.51 2.01
N PRO A 60 -11.94 -11.82 2.11
CA PRO A 60 -10.58 -12.31 1.99
C PRO A 60 -9.99 -12.02 0.60
N VAL A 61 -8.73 -11.61 0.56
CA VAL A 61 -8.00 -11.30 -0.68
C VAL A 61 -6.77 -12.21 -0.82
N ASP A 62 -6.45 -12.60 -2.05
CA ASP A 62 -5.22 -13.33 -2.35
C ASP A 62 -4.00 -12.39 -2.22
N MET A 63 -2.99 -12.84 -1.50
CA MET A 63 -1.74 -12.12 -1.30
C MET A 63 -1.04 -11.77 -2.62
N ARG A 64 -1.24 -12.55 -3.69
CA ARG A 64 -0.70 -12.25 -5.02
C ARG A 64 -1.33 -11.00 -5.62
N GLU A 65 -2.62 -10.77 -5.40
CA GLU A 65 -3.32 -9.56 -5.85
C GLU A 65 -2.76 -8.34 -5.11
N ILE A 66 -2.55 -8.47 -3.79
CA ILE A 66 -1.93 -7.42 -2.97
C ILE A 66 -0.50 -7.14 -3.48
N ALA A 67 0.28 -8.19 -3.78
CA ALA A 67 1.65 -8.07 -4.28
C ALA A 67 1.71 -7.35 -5.62
N GLU A 68 0.81 -7.68 -6.55
CA GLU A 68 0.72 -7.05 -7.85
C GLU A 68 0.37 -5.57 -7.74
N ARG A 69 -0.59 -5.24 -6.87
CA ARG A 69 -0.99 -3.86 -6.65
C ARG A 69 0.09 -3.03 -5.96
N LEU A 70 0.79 -3.60 -4.99
CA LEU A 70 1.95 -2.96 -4.37
C LEU A 70 3.05 -2.71 -5.40
N ALA A 71 3.40 -3.70 -6.21
CA ALA A 71 4.42 -3.55 -7.24
C ALA A 71 4.06 -2.43 -8.23
N ALA A 72 2.79 -2.30 -8.61
CA ALA A 72 2.31 -1.20 -9.45
C ALA A 72 2.48 0.18 -8.81
N TRP A 73 2.07 0.33 -7.55
CA TRP A 73 2.21 1.61 -6.85
C TRP A 73 3.67 1.98 -6.58
N GLU A 74 4.53 1.01 -6.24
CA GLU A 74 5.94 1.27 -5.94
C GLU A 74 6.78 1.64 -7.17
N ASN A 75 6.41 1.13 -8.35
CA ASN A 75 7.13 1.40 -9.59
C ASN A 75 6.41 2.44 -10.47
N GLU A 76 5.30 3.02 -9.99
CA GLU A 76 4.47 3.99 -10.71
C GLU A 76 4.07 3.51 -12.12
N LYS A 77 3.65 2.23 -12.20
CA LYS A 77 3.31 1.57 -13.46
C LYS A 77 1.86 1.05 -13.45
N PRO A 78 1.20 0.96 -14.61
CA PRO A 78 -0.05 0.21 -14.72
C PRO A 78 0.21 -1.28 -14.48
N LEU A 79 -0.82 -2.02 -14.08
CA LEU A 79 -0.71 -3.46 -13.76
C LEU A 79 -0.15 -4.28 -14.93
N ASP A 80 -0.56 -3.94 -16.16
CA ASP A 80 -0.15 -4.64 -17.38
C ASP A 80 1.36 -4.52 -17.69
N ASP A 81 2.04 -3.51 -17.12
CA ASP A 81 3.47 -3.26 -17.32
C ASP A 81 4.34 -3.81 -16.18
N ILE A 82 3.74 -4.49 -15.19
CA ILE A 82 4.47 -5.04 -14.05
C ILE A 82 5.22 -6.31 -14.44
N THR A 83 6.53 -6.29 -14.22
CA THR A 83 7.37 -7.45 -14.46
C THR A 83 7.15 -8.51 -13.38
N SER A 84 7.40 -9.77 -13.74
CA SER A 84 7.37 -10.87 -12.77
C SER A 84 8.36 -10.68 -11.62
N GLU A 85 9.49 -10.00 -11.85
CA GLU A 85 10.48 -9.73 -10.80
C GLU A 85 9.99 -8.69 -9.80
N GLU A 86 9.37 -7.60 -10.27
CA GLU A 86 8.76 -6.58 -9.40
C GLU A 86 7.65 -7.18 -8.53
N ARG A 87 6.75 -7.97 -9.15
CA ARG A 87 5.70 -8.69 -8.42
C ARG A 87 6.29 -9.68 -7.41
N GLN A 88 7.35 -10.41 -7.77
CA GLN A 88 8.01 -11.36 -6.87
C GLN A 88 8.67 -10.65 -5.68
N ARG A 89 9.32 -9.50 -5.90
CA ARG A 89 9.90 -8.68 -4.82
C ARG A 89 8.83 -8.18 -3.86
N ALA A 90 7.67 -7.75 -4.35
CA ALA A 90 6.52 -7.39 -3.51
C ALA A 90 6.00 -8.59 -2.71
N TYR A 91 5.81 -9.73 -3.37
CA TYR A 91 5.33 -10.97 -2.76
C TYR A 91 6.23 -11.43 -1.60
N ILE A 92 7.55 -11.51 -1.82
CA ILE A 92 8.49 -11.95 -0.77
C ILE A 92 8.43 -11.04 0.46
N ALA A 93 8.39 -9.72 0.26
CA ALA A 93 8.32 -8.78 1.38
C ALA A 93 6.99 -8.87 2.15
N LEU A 94 5.87 -9.05 1.44
CA LEU A 94 4.57 -9.29 2.06
C LEU A 94 4.62 -10.53 2.94
N TYR A 95 5.15 -11.63 2.41
CA TYR A 95 5.23 -12.91 3.10
C TYR A 95 6.10 -12.84 4.36
N GLN A 96 7.28 -12.23 4.26
CA GLN A 96 8.31 -12.31 5.29
C GLN A 96 8.20 -11.24 6.37
N SER A 97 7.66 -10.06 6.04
CA SER A 97 7.77 -8.88 6.91
C SER A 97 6.44 -8.18 7.14
N HIS A 98 5.69 -7.89 6.08
CA HIS A 98 4.57 -6.97 6.22
C HIS A 98 3.31 -7.65 6.74
N LEU A 99 2.88 -8.76 6.14
CA LEU A 99 1.67 -9.45 6.57
C LEU A 99 1.83 -10.10 7.94
N PRO A 100 2.94 -10.79 8.27
CA PRO A 100 3.14 -11.29 9.64
C PRO A 100 3.05 -10.18 10.68
N LYS A 101 3.63 -9.00 10.41
CA LYS A 101 3.57 -7.90 11.38
C LYS A 101 2.18 -7.30 11.52
N LEU A 102 1.41 -7.22 10.43
CA LEU A 102 0.03 -6.73 10.49
C LEU A 102 -0.90 -7.74 11.19
N ASP A 103 -0.63 -9.03 11.04
CA ASP A 103 -1.33 -10.13 11.72
C ASP A 103 -1.05 -10.15 13.22
N GLU A 104 0.21 -10.00 13.63
CA GLU A 104 0.62 -9.83 15.04
C GLU A 104 -0.14 -8.70 15.75
N MET A 105 -0.43 -7.61 15.04
CA MET A 105 -1.13 -6.45 15.57
C MET A 105 -2.66 -6.57 15.46
N GLY A 106 -3.17 -7.68 14.92
CA GLY A 106 -4.60 -7.92 14.72
C GLY A 106 -5.25 -7.02 13.67
N ALA A 107 -4.45 -6.32 12.83
CA ALA A 107 -4.98 -5.49 11.76
C ALA A 107 -5.50 -6.34 10.59
N VAL A 108 -4.89 -7.49 10.37
CA VAL A 108 -5.34 -8.49 9.40
C VAL A 108 -5.31 -9.87 10.05
N GLU A 109 -6.00 -10.81 9.44
CA GLU A 109 -5.76 -12.24 9.63
C GLU A 109 -5.02 -12.72 8.38
N TYR A 110 -3.82 -13.27 8.55
CA TYR A 110 -3.00 -13.76 7.45
C TYR A 110 -2.81 -15.28 7.51
N GLU A 111 -3.56 -15.98 6.65
CA GLU A 111 -3.41 -17.42 6.45
C GLU A 111 -2.23 -17.71 5.51
N GLN A 112 -1.03 -17.79 6.10
CA GLN A 112 0.24 -17.99 5.39
C GLN A 112 0.24 -19.20 4.45
N SER A 113 -0.38 -20.31 4.85
CA SER A 113 -0.35 -21.55 4.06
C SER A 113 -1.13 -21.43 2.75
N ARG A 114 -2.16 -20.58 2.75
CA ARG A 114 -3.04 -20.35 1.59
C ARG A 114 -2.76 -19.03 0.88
N GLY A 115 -1.97 -18.14 1.47
CA GLY A 115 -1.71 -16.80 0.95
C GLY A 115 -2.97 -15.94 0.95
N VAL A 116 -3.83 -16.08 1.95
CA VAL A 116 -5.10 -15.36 2.04
C VAL A 116 -5.03 -14.35 3.18
N VAL A 117 -5.46 -13.11 2.91
CA VAL A 117 -5.44 -12.00 3.86
C VAL A 117 -6.86 -11.49 4.05
N THR A 118 -7.31 -11.45 5.30
CA THR A 118 -8.60 -10.87 5.68
C THR A 118 -8.37 -9.63 6.51
N ARG A 119 -8.99 -8.50 6.15
CA ARG A 119 -8.94 -7.28 6.98
C ARG A 119 -9.76 -7.48 8.25
N LEU A 120 -9.23 -7.07 9.39
CA LEU A 120 -9.93 -7.11 10.68
C LEU A 120 -10.35 -5.69 11.13
N PRO A 121 -11.33 -5.57 12.04
CA PRO A 121 -11.83 -4.27 12.51
C PRO A 121 -10.76 -3.36 13.15
N VAL A 122 -9.70 -3.93 13.74
CA VAL A 122 -8.58 -3.16 14.31
C VAL A 122 -7.87 -2.33 13.24
N ALA A 123 -7.90 -2.76 11.97
CA ALA A 123 -7.32 -1.99 10.87
C ALA A 123 -7.94 -0.59 10.69
N ASP A 124 -9.14 -0.36 11.22
CA ASP A 124 -9.80 0.94 11.09
C ASP A 124 -9.15 2.02 11.95
N GLN A 125 -8.42 1.64 13.00
CA GLN A 125 -7.65 2.56 13.84
C GLN A 125 -6.50 3.23 13.05
N PHE A 126 -6.01 2.61 11.97
CA PHE A 126 -5.00 3.20 11.10
C PHE A 126 -5.57 4.21 10.10
N ASN A 127 -6.87 4.14 9.80
CA ASN A 127 -7.46 4.92 8.70
C ASN A 127 -7.21 6.43 8.80
N PRO A 128 -7.33 7.09 9.98
CA PRO A 128 -7.06 8.53 10.11
C PRO A 128 -5.64 8.96 9.71
N TYR A 129 -4.69 8.02 9.65
CA TYR A 129 -3.27 8.30 9.42
C TYR A 129 -2.76 7.88 8.03
N LEU A 130 -3.57 7.14 7.25
CA LEU A 130 -3.16 6.67 5.91
C LEU A 130 -3.36 7.74 4.83
N ASP A 131 -4.25 8.70 5.05
CA ASP A 131 -4.64 9.73 4.08
C ASP A 131 -3.76 11.00 4.15
N VAL A 132 -2.77 11.04 5.06
CA VAL A 132 -2.00 12.26 5.37
C VAL A 132 -0.96 12.62 4.29
N ASP A 133 -0.63 11.69 3.37
CA ASP A 133 0.30 11.95 2.26
C ASP A 133 -0.42 12.20 0.91
N ALA A 134 -1.76 12.16 0.87
CA ALA A 134 -2.54 12.54 -0.30
C ALA A 134 -2.90 14.03 -0.26
N HIS A 135 -1.89 14.89 -0.17
CA HIS A 135 -2.02 16.26 -0.65
C HIS A 135 -1.46 16.32 -2.08
N PRO A 136 -2.27 16.09 -3.13
CA PRO A 136 -2.01 16.81 -4.36
C PRO A 136 -2.07 18.29 -4.00
N GLN A 137 -0.91 18.96 -4.04
CA GLN A 137 -0.87 20.40 -4.20
C GLN A 137 -1.42 20.68 -5.61
N GLU A 138 -2.75 20.66 -5.75
CA GLU A 138 -3.40 21.44 -6.80
C GLU A 138 -3.14 22.91 -6.45
N GLU A 139 -2.73 23.70 -7.46
CA GLU A 139 -2.38 25.13 -7.40
C GLU A 139 -0.87 25.38 -7.10
N ALA A 140 0.02 25.60 -8.07
CA ALA A 140 -0.08 26.50 -9.21
C ALA A 140 0.85 26.10 -10.37
N ALA A 141 0.30 25.48 -11.41
CA ALA A 141 0.86 25.60 -12.75
C ALA A 141 -0.02 26.61 -13.51
N ALA A 142 0.37 27.87 -13.41
CA ALA A 142 -0.20 28.96 -14.19
C ALA A 142 -0.12 28.61 -15.68
N VAL A 143 -1.29 28.51 -16.31
CA VAL A 143 -1.45 28.44 -17.75
C VAL A 143 -0.98 29.79 -18.32
N PRO A 144 0.04 29.89 -19.19
CA PRO A 144 0.21 31.10 -19.97
C PRO A 144 -0.88 31.11 -21.05
N ALA A 145 -1.92 31.92 -20.81
CA ALA A 145 -2.78 32.39 -21.88
C ALA A 145 -1.94 33.18 -22.88
N GLY A 146 -1.83 32.70 -24.12
CA GLY A 146 -1.31 33.50 -25.22
C GLY A 146 -0.60 32.71 -26.31
N THR A 147 -1.34 32.32 -27.34
CA THR A 147 -1.09 32.71 -28.75
C THR A 147 -2.11 31.99 -29.62
N SER A 148 -3.06 32.75 -30.15
CA SER A 148 -3.92 32.30 -31.24
C SER A 148 -3.09 32.11 -32.51
N VAL A 149 -3.03 30.91 -33.07
CA VAL A 149 -2.61 30.71 -34.46
C VAL A 149 -3.86 30.64 -35.33
N SER A 150 -4.05 31.67 -36.15
CA SER A 150 -5.08 31.70 -37.19
C SER A 150 -4.61 30.89 -38.39
N VAL A 151 -5.29 29.78 -38.70
CA VAL A 151 -5.12 29.07 -39.97
C VAL A 151 -6.34 29.34 -40.83
N SER A 152 -6.16 30.14 -41.87
CA SER A 152 -7.17 30.33 -42.93
C SER A 152 -7.26 29.08 -43.80
N PRO A 153 -8.45 28.54 -44.10
CA PRO A 153 -8.58 27.50 -45.10
C PRO A 153 -8.48 28.11 -46.51
N VAL A 154 -7.45 27.69 -47.24
CA VAL A 154 -7.38 27.87 -48.70
C VAL A 154 -8.52 27.06 -49.33
N ALA A 155 -9.39 27.75 -50.06
CA ALA A 155 -10.50 27.16 -50.77
C ALA A 155 -10.01 26.23 -51.90
N GLY A 156 -10.61 25.04 -51.97
CA GLY A 156 -10.73 24.29 -53.21
C GLY A 156 -10.24 22.85 -53.11
N PHE A 157 -11.15 21.90 -52.84
CA PHE A 157 -11.18 20.64 -53.59
C PHE A 157 -12.60 20.04 -53.50
N SER A 158 -13.17 19.77 -54.67
CA SER A 158 -14.56 19.36 -54.86
C SER A 158 -14.87 17.95 -54.35
N THR A 159 -16.05 17.87 -53.74
CA THR A 159 -16.87 16.70 -53.46
C THR A 159 -16.95 15.69 -54.63
N VAL A 160 -16.77 14.40 -54.34
CA VAL A 160 -17.43 13.31 -55.08
C VAL A 160 -18.19 12.44 -54.07
N ILE A 161 -19.50 12.63 -54.05
CA ILE A 161 -20.48 11.70 -53.46
C ILE A 161 -20.74 10.63 -54.52
N ARG A 162 -20.59 9.36 -54.17
CA ARG A 162 -21.17 8.26 -54.95
C ARG A 162 -22.10 7.43 -54.06
N SER A 163 -23.39 7.61 -54.32
CA SER A 163 -24.51 6.83 -53.80
C SER A 163 -24.67 5.51 -54.55
N ARG A 164 -25.11 4.45 -53.84
CA ARG A 164 -26.09 3.40 -54.23
C ARG A 164 -26.27 2.49 -53.01
N SER A 165 -27.41 2.49 -52.30
CA SER A 165 -28.73 1.92 -52.63
C SER A 165 -28.75 0.39 -52.66
N ALA A 166 -29.41 -0.24 -51.68
CA ALA A 166 -30.57 -1.13 -51.85
C ALA A 166 -30.82 -2.00 -50.59
N ALA A 167 -32.11 -2.19 -50.31
CA ALA A 167 -32.70 -2.89 -49.19
C ALA A 167 -32.62 -4.43 -49.30
N ALA A 168 -32.72 -5.13 -48.16
CA ALA A 168 -33.53 -6.34 -48.02
C ALA A 168 -33.64 -6.78 -46.54
N SER A 169 -34.87 -6.86 -46.03
CA SER A 169 -35.23 -7.59 -44.82
C SER A 169 -35.06 -9.10 -44.99
N ARG A 170 -34.72 -9.83 -43.92
CA ARG A 170 -35.28 -11.14 -43.57
C ARG A 170 -34.79 -11.59 -42.19
N SER A 171 -35.72 -12.15 -41.41
CA SER A 171 -35.63 -12.64 -40.01
C SER A 171 -34.79 -13.92 -39.85
N PRO A 172 -34.49 -14.38 -38.61
CA PRO A 172 -33.62 -15.54 -38.35
C PRO A 172 -34.38 -16.87 -38.26
N PRO A 173 -33.70 -18.03 -38.37
CA PRO A 173 -34.30 -19.33 -38.03
C PRO A 173 -33.87 -19.90 -36.66
N THR A 174 -34.90 -20.49 -36.04
CA THR A 174 -35.07 -21.57 -35.05
C THR A 174 -34.14 -21.71 -33.84
#